data_AF-A0AAU1PIH7-F1
#
_entry.id   AF-A0AAU1PIH7-F1
#
_cell.length_a   1.000
_cell.length_b   1.000
_cell.length_c   1.000
_cell.angle_alpha   90.00
_cell.angle_beta   90.00
_cell.angle_gamma   90.00
#
_symmetry.space_group_name_H-M   'P 1'
#
loop_
_entity.id
_entity.type
_entity.pdbx_description
1 polymer ?
#
loop_
_entity_poly.entity_id
_entity_poly.type
_entity_poly.pdbx_seq_one_letter_code
_entity_poly.pdbx_strand_id
1 'polypeptide(L)'
;MTSTVTLDGRTWAVTTTSGHTLPGYLPAWADTDPSLTGVPYDLLPIRLADICHREVFEGTALRVCPPPSAAEPGPADEQVLGGTIECSPYAENPATRIPVVNIAVVDDYWINNLDPDTLTELATKLRAQADRLDHEIRPRLTTARADWAQHHPDA
;
A
#
# COMPACT_ATOMS: atom_id res chain seq x y z
N MET A 1 -1.13 -23.46 19.67
CA MET A 1 0.15 -23.42 18.95
C MET A 1 -0.12 -22.75 17.62
N THR A 2 0.12 -21.45 17.53
CA THR A 2 -0.08 -20.67 16.32
C THR A 2 1.26 -20.69 15.59
N SER A 3 1.37 -21.47 14.52
CA SER A 3 2.58 -21.48 13.69
C SER A 3 2.72 -20.11 13.03
N THR A 4 3.76 -19.36 13.42
CA THR A 4 4.19 -18.17 12.70
C THR A 4 4.76 -18.64 11.37
N VAL A 5 4.00 -18.48 10.29
CA VAL A 5 4.56 -18.61 8.94
C VAL A 5 5.48 -17.41 8.76
N THR A 6 6.78 -17.61 8.89
CA THR A 6 7.77 -16.63 8.43
C THR A 6 7.70 -16.66 6.91
N LEU A 7 7.11 -15.63 6.32
CA LEU A 7 7.20 -15.43 4.89
C LEU A 7 8.61 -14.88 4.61
N ASP A 8 9.54 -15.77 4.25
CA ASP A 8 10.90 -15.35 3.89
C ASP A 8 10.86 -14.52 2.60
N GLY A 9 11.43 -13.33 2.63
CA GLY A 9 11.56 -12.48 1.45
C GLY A 9 12.43 -13.11 0.36
N ARG A 10 12.36 -12.52 -0.83
CA ARG A 10 13.09 -12.97 -2.03
C ARG A 10 14.06 -11.87 -2.49
N THR A 11 14.75 -12.12 -3.61
CA THR A 11 15.64 -11.13 -4.24
C THR A 11 15.06 -10.75 -5.59
N TRP A 12 15.01 -9.46 -5.89
CA TRP A 12 14.78 -8.94 -7.24
C TRP A 12 16.11 -8.52 -7.88
N ALA A 13 16.15 -8.38 -9.20
CA ALA A 13 17.33 -7.88 -9.89
C ALA A 13 17.01 -7.03 -11.12
N VAL A 14 17.75 -5.92 -11.30
CA VAL A 14 17.76 -5.12 -12.53
C VAL A 14 19.06 -5.38 -13.28
N THR A 15 18.96 -5.88 -14.51
CA THR A 15 20.10 -6.12 -15.40
C THR A 15 20.13 -5.09 -16.53
N THR A 16 21.26 -4.40 -16.65
CA THR A 16 21.47 -3.37 -17.67
C THR A 16 21.85 -3.96 -19.02
N THR A 17 21.74 -3.17 -20.09
CA THR A 17 22.13 -3.58 -21.46
C THR A 17 23.63 -3.89 -21.59
N SER A 18 24.48 -3.35 -20.72
CA SER A 18 25.91 -3.66 -20.66
C SER A 18 26.24 -4.88 -19.79
N GLY A 19 25.23 -5.54 -19.22
CA GLY A 19 25.39 -6.75 -18.41
C GLY A 19 25.63 -6.51 -16.91
N HIS A 20 25.62 -5.27 -16.42
CA HIS A 20 25.64 -5.03 -14.97
C HIS A 20 24.31 -5.42 -14.36
N THR A 21 24.35 -6.17 -13.26
CA THR A 21 23.17 -6.59 -12.50
C THR A 21 23.20 -5.95 -11.13
N LEU A 22 22.10 -5.30 -10.75
CA LEU A 22 21.88 -4.76 -9.41
C LEU A 22 20.77 -5.55 -8.73
N PRO A 23 21.07 -6.34 -7.70
CA PRO A 23 20.05 -7.03 -6.90
C PRO A 23 19.49 -6.13 -5.79
N GLY A 24 18.33 -6.50 -5.26
CA GLY A 24 17.80 -5.94 -4.02
C GLY A 24 16.82 -6.88 -3.33
N TYR A 25 16.44 -6.54 -2.10
CA TYR A 25 15.51 -7.33 -1.30
C TYR A 25 14.06 -7.11 -1.77
N LEU A 26 13.33 -8.21 -1.96
CA LEU A 26 11.89 -8.23 -2.23
C LEU A 26 11.18 -8.76 -0.99
N PRO A 27 10.54 -7.90 -0.18
CA PRO A 27 9.79 -8.36 0.98
C PRO A 27 8.66 -9.31 0.56
N ALA A 28 8.36 -10.32 1.38
CA ALA A 28 7.35 -11.31 1.02
C ALA A 28 5.91 -10.78 1.00
N TRP A 29 5.67 -9.63 1.64
CA TRP A 29 4.40 -8.91 1.59
C TRP A 29 4.22 -8.11 0.29
N ALA A 30 5.27 -7.92 -0.52
CA ALA A 30 5.18 -7.14 -1.73
C ALA A 30 4.48 -7.92 -2.86
N ASP A 31 3.44 -7.31 -3.45
CA ASP A 31 2.61 -7.90 -4.50
C ASP A 31 3.33 -7.99 -5.86
N THR A 32 4.39 -7.22 -6.07
CA THR A 32 5.05 -7.07 -7.37
C THR A 32 6.56 -7.23 -7.27
N ASP A 33 7.11 -8.04 -8.17
CA ASP A 33 8.55 -8.20 -8.37
C ASP A 33 9.06 -7.12 -9.36
N PRO A 34 9.96 -6.21 -8.94
CA PRO A 34 10.47 -5.15 -9.81
C PRO A 34 11.61 -5.61 -10.73
N SER A 35 11.92 -6.91 -10.80
CA SER A 35 13.00 -7.43 -11.62
C SER A 35 12.82 -7.07 -13.10
N LEU A 36 13.89 -6.59 -13.73
CA LEU A 36 13.86 -6.13 -15.11
C LEU A 36 15.21 -6.37 -15.80
N THR A 37 15.19 -6.63 -17.11
CA THR A 37 16.42 -6.78 -17.92
C THR A 37 16.42 -5.80 -19.09
N GLY A 38 17.61 -5.52 -19.62
CA GLY A 38 17.78 -4.64 -20.77
C GLY A 38 17.62 -3.15 -20.45
N VAL A 39 17.87 -2.74 -19.20
CA VAL A 39 17.81 -1.33 -18.80
C VAL A 39 19.07 -0.60 -19.30
N PRO A 40 18.95 0.48 -20.11
CA PRO A 40 20.11 1.33 -20.41
C PRO A 40 20.75 1.84 -19.11
N TYR A 41 22.08 1.77 -19.02
CA TYR A 41 22.79 2.06 -17.76
C TYR A 41 22.49 3.47 -17.22
N ASP A 42 22.34 4.45 -18.11
CA ASP A 42 21.97 5.84 -17.82
C ASP A 42 20.55 5.99 -17.25
N LEU A 43 19.66 5.02 -17.48
CA LEU A 43 18.30 5.00 -16.93
C LEU A 43 18.20 4.20 -15.62
N LEU A 44 19.27 3.53 -15.18
CA LEU A 44 19.25 2.72 -13.96
C LEU A 44 18.81 3.53 -12.73
N PRO A 45 19.30 4.76 -12.46
CA PRO A 45 18.84 5.53 -11.30
C PRO A 45 17.33 5.85 -11.33
N ILE A 46 16.80 6.16 -12.51
CA ILE A 46 15.37 6.42 -12.70
C ILE A 46 14.57 5.16 -12.39
N ARG A 47 15.02 4.00 -12.91
CA ARG A 47 14.37 2.71 -12.63
C ARG A 47 14.39 2.33 -11.17
N LEU A 48 15.47 2.63 -10.45
CA LEU A 48 15.53 2.39 -9.01
C LEU A 48 14.57 3.30 -8.25
N ALA A 49 14.47 4.57 -8.63
CA ALA A 49 13.52 5.50 -8.01
C ALA A 49 12.05 5.08 -8.19
N ASP A 50 11.74 4.35 -9.27
CA ASP A 50 10.40 3.80 -9.53
C ASP A 50 10.09 2.53 -8.69
N ILE A 51 11.07 1.94 -8.00
CA ILE A 51 10.83 0.73 -7.20
C ILE A 51 10.05 1.11 -5.94
N CYS A 52 8.80 0.64 -5.90
CA CYS A 52 7.93 0.66 -4.73
C CYS A 52 7.41 -0.75 -4.44
N HIS A 53 7.79 -1.29 -3.28
CA HIS A 53 7.18 -2.50 -2.74
C HIS A 53 5.83 -2.13 -2.14
N ARG A 54 4.77 -2.82 -2.55
CA ARG A 54 3.40 -2.54 -2.10
C ARG A 54 2.61 -3.79 -1.76
N GLU A 55 1.80 -3.73 -0.71
CA GLU A 55 0.69 -4.65 -0.41
C GLU A 55 -0.60 -3.82 -0.40
N VAL A 56 -1.61 -4.22 -1.17
CA VAL A 56 -2.92 -3.55 -1.14
C VAL A 56 -3.84 -4.17 -0.08
N PHE A 57 -4.60 -3.34 0.61
CA PHE A 57 -5.73 -3.80 1.42
C PHE A 57 -7.01 -3.05 1.07
N GLU A 58 -8.10 -3.81 0.97
CA GLU A 58 -9.42 -3.28 0.61
C GLU A 58 -9.95 -2.29 1.64
N GLY A 59 -10.73 -1.31 1.16
CA GLY A 59 -11.51 -0.42 2.02
C GLY A 59 -12.86 -0.98 2.43
N THR A 60 -13.71 -0.11 2.95
CA THR A 60 -15.14 -0.38 3.14
C THR A 60 -15.92 0.30 2.02
N ALA A 61 -16.83 -0.43 1.38
CA ALA A 61 -17.75 0.14 0.40
C ALA A 61 -18.82 1.00 1.09
N LEU A 62 -18.89 2.28 0.73
CA LEU A 62 -19.91 3.22 1.20
C LEU A 62 -20.65 3.84 0.02
N ARG A 63 -21.97 4.02 0.22
CA ARG A 63 -22.80 4.79 -0.68
C ARG A 63 -22.51 6.27 -0.47
N VAL A 64 -21.93 6.92 -1.47
CA VAL A 64 -21.50 8.31 -1.41
C VAL A 64 -22.11 9.11 -2.56
N CYS A 65 -22.21 10.42 -2.38
CA CYS A 65 -22.58 11.35 -3.44
C CYS A 65 -21.30 12.02 -3.95
N PRO A 66 -20.92 11.82 -5.22
CA PRO A 66 -19.77 12.48 -5.82
C PRO A 66 -19.99 13.99 -5.91
N PRO A 67 -18.90 14.77 -6.02
CA PRO A 67 -19.01 16.21 -6.18
C PRO A 67 -19.77 16.57 -7.47
N PRO A 68 -20.41 17.75 -7.55
CA PRO A 68 -21.15 18.17 -8.74
C PRO A 68 -20.33 18.22 -10.03
N SER A 69 -19.00 18.29 -9.92
CA SER A 69 -18.05 18.27 -11.04
C SER A 69 -17.66 16.86 -11.52
N ALA A 70 -18.16 15.80 -10.88
CA ALA A 70 -17.86 14.43 -11.28
C ALA A 70 -18.47 14.11 -12.66
N ALA A 71 -17.76 13.27 -13.41
CA ALA A 71 -18.18 12.86 -14.75
C ALA A 71 -19.52 12.10 -14.74
N GLU A 72 -19.78 11.34 -13.67
CA GLU A 72 -21.03 10.63 -13.45
C GLU A 72 -21.73 11.20 -12.20
N PRO A 73 -22.81 11.99 -12.38
CA PRO A 73 -23.56 12.53 -11.27
C PRO A 73 -24.50 11.47 -10.67
N GLY A 74 -24.63 11.48 -9.35
CA GLY A 74 -25.58 10.65 -8.61
C GLY A 74 -24.88 9.69 -7.64
N PRO A 75 -25.61 9.06 -6.71
CA PRO A 75 -24.98 8.24 -5.68
C PRO A 75 -24.22 7.05 -6.30
N ALA A 76 -23.06 6.73 -5.75
CA ALA A 76 -22.17 5.65 -6.18
C ALA A 76 -21.66 4.86 -4.96
N ASP A 77 -21.28 3.60 -5.17
CA ASP A 77 -20.62 2.80 -4.13
C ASP A 77 -19.12 2.95 -4.32
N GLU A 78 -18.47 3.60 -3.35
CA GLU A 78 -17.03 3.84 -3.39
C GLU A 78 -16.32 3.14 -2.24
N GLN A 79 -15.09 2.68 -2.49
CA GLN A 79 -14.24 2.23 -1.40
C GLN A 79 -13.66 3.43 -0.66
N VAL A 80 -14.00 3.52 0.61
CA VAL A 80 -13.36 4.45 1.54
C VAL A 80 -12.39 3.70 2.44
N LEU A 81 -11.33 4.38 2.88
CA LEU A 81 -10.41 3.89 3.91
C LEU A 81 -9.68 2.59 3.55
N GLY A 82 -9.66 2.23 2.27
CA GLY A 82 -8.72 1.24 1.71
C GLY A 82 -7.33 1.85 1.62
N GLY A 83 -6.33 1.05 1.27
CA GLY A 83 -4.98 1.58 1.24
C GLY A 83 -3.90 0.58 0.85
N THR A 84 -2.68 0.99 1.13
CA THR A 84 -1.48 0.22 0.82
C THR A 84 -0.47 0.27 1.96
N ILE A 85 0.25 -0.84 2.17
CA ILE A 85 1.54 -0.79 2.85
C ILE A 85 2.60 -0.62 1.76
N GLU A 86 3.42 0.42 1.87
CA GLU A 86 4.39 0.79 0.82
C GLU A 86 5.79 1.04 1.39
N CYS A 87 6.79 0.69 0.60
CA CYS A 87 8.19 1.02 0.85
C CYS A 87 8.87 1.34 -0.49
N SER A 88 9.46 2.54 -0.61
CA SER A 88 10.21 2.98 -1.79
C SER A 88 11.68 3.16 -1.42
N PRO A 89 12.53 2.12 -1.58
CA PRO A 89 13.86 2.08 -0.97
C PRO A 89 14.82 3.15 -1.49
N TYR A 90 14.56 3.65 -2.70
CA TYR A 90 15.38 4.65 -3.40
C TYR A 90 14.70 6.01 -3.50
N ALA A 91 13.56 6.22 -2.83
CA ALA A 91 12.87 7.50 -2.85
C ALA A 91 13.75 8.63 -2.30
N GLU A 92 13.59 9.84 -2.81
CA GLU A 92 14.33 11.01 -2.30
C GLU A 92 14.01 11.26 -0.82
N ASN A 93 12.74 11.16 -0.44
CA ASN A 93 12.29 11.30 0.94
C ASN A 93 12.68 10.05 1.77
N PRO A 94 13.55 10.19 2.79
CA PRO A 94 13.94 9.07 3.64
C PRO A 94 12.78 8.43 4.39
N ALA A 95 11.74 9.19 4.71
CA ALA A 95 10.58 8.68 5.46
C ALA A 95 9.78 7.60 4.71
N THR A 96 9.90 7.52 3.39
CA THR A 96 9.24 6.52 2.56
C THR A 96 10.14 5.33 2.20
N ARG A 97 11.40 5.34 2.65
CA ARG A 97 12.35 4.22 2.47
C ARG A 97 12.18 3.10 3.50
N ILE A 98 11.22 3.27 4.40
CA ILE A 98 10.77 2.27 5.36
C ILE A 98 9.30 1.99 5.12
N PRO A 99 8.79 0.80 5.44
CA PRO A 99 7.38 0.48 5.27
C PRO A 99 6.49 1.46 6.04
N VAL A 100 5.53 2.05 5.31
CA VAL A 100 4.50 2.95 5.80
C VAL A 100 3.14 2.47 5.33
N VAL A 101 2.08 2.92 5.98
CA VAL A 101 0.70 2.69 5.53
C VAL A 101 0.13 3.98 4.96
N ASN A 102 -0.42 3.91 3.74
CA ASN A 102 -1.17 4.98 3.10
C ASN A 102 -2.65 4.59 3.11
N ILE A 103 -3.52 5.50 3.52
CA ILE A 103 -4.96 5.27 3.59
C ILE A 103 -5.63 6.26 2.64
N ALA A 104 -6.39 5.75 1.68
CA ALA A 104 -7.20 6.55 0.78
C ALA A 104 -8.41 7.09 1.53
N VAL A 105 -8.47 8.41 1.65
CA VAL A 105 -9.67 9.15 2.02
C VAL A 105 -10.35 9.63 0.74
N VAL A 106 -11.66 9.46 0.65
CA VAL A 106 -12.44 9.91 -0.51
C VAL A 106 -12.71 11.39 -0.35
N ASP A 107 -11.88 12.22 -0.99
CA ASP A 107 -11.96 13.68 -0.93
C ASP A 107 -13.14 14.22 -1.74
N ASP A 108 -13.81 15.26 -1.23
CA ASP A 108 -15.01 15.91 -1.82
C ASP A 108 -16.31 15.07 -1.94
N TYR A 109 -16.39 13.91 -1.28
CA TYR A 109 -17.63 13.11 -1.27
C TYR A 109 -18.45 13.31 0.01
N TRP A 110 -19.77 13.38 -0.17
CA TRP A 110 -20.72 13.54 0.93
C TRP A 110 -21.60 12.30 1.05
N ILE A 111 -21.85 11.86 2.28
CA ILE A 111 -22.91 10.89 2.57
C ILE A 111 -24.15 11.70 3.00
N ASN A 112 -25.14 11.78 2.11
CA ASN A 112 -26.31 12.61 2.29
C ASN A 112 -27.53 11.78 2.71
N ASN A 113 -28.51 12.45 3.34
CA ASN A 113 -29.83 11.89 3.66
C ASN A 113 -29.80 10.63 4.55
N LEU A 114 -28.88 10.57 5.51
CA LEU A 114 -28.85 9.50 6.50
C LEU A 114 -30.06 9.60 7.45
N ASP A 115 -30.90 8.58 7.43
CA ASP A 115 -31.88 8.31 8.47
C ASP A 115 -31.21 7.58 9.68
N PRO A 116 -31.91 7.37 10.80
CA PRO A 116 -31.31 6.72 11.97
C PRO A 116 -30.75 5.31 11.71
N ASP A 117 -31.38 4.54 10.82
CA ASP A 117 -30.98 3.15 10.53
C ASP A 117 -29.72 3.14 9.66
N THR A 118 -29.68 3.94 8.60
CA THR A 118 -28.52 4.11 7.71
C THR A 118 -27.34 4.77 8.42
N LEU A 119 -27.58 5.70 9.35
CA LEU A 119 -26.53 6.24 10.23
C LEU A 119 -25.96 5.15 11.15
N THR A 120 -26.81 4.27 11.67
CA THR A 120 -26.37 3.14 12.51
C THR A 120 -25.54 2.15 11.70
N GLU A 121 -25.93 1.88 10.46
CA GLU A 121 -25.16 1.04 9.53
C GLU A 121 -23.79 1.66 9.22
N LEU A 122 -23.74 2.96 8.89
CA LEU A 122 -22.50 3.70 8.66
C LEU A 122 -21.58 3.63 9.89
N ALA A 123 -22.10 3.89 11.09
CA ALA A 123 -21.32 3.81 12.32
C ALA A 123 -20.78 2.40 12.58
N THR A 124 -21.55 1.36 12.23
CA THR A 124 -21.11 -0.04 12.33
C THR A 124 -19.98 -0.34 11.35
N LYS A 125 -20.10 0.11 10.09
CA LYS A 125 -19.07 -0.02 9.06
C LYS A 125 -17.77 0.69 9.46
N LEU A 126 -17.85 1.90 10.00
CA LEU A 126 -16.68 2.64 10.48
C LEU A 126 -15.97 1.94 11.65
N ARG A 127 -16.73 1.34 12.59
CA ARG A 127 -16.14 0.54 13.68
C ARG A 127 -15.45 -0.70 13.14
N ALA A 128 -16.08 -1.44 12.22
CA ALA A 128 -15.47 -2.61 11.60
C ALA A 128 -14.17 -2.24 10.86
N GLN A 129 -14.13 -1.10 10.16
CA GLN A 129 -12.90 -0.63 9.53
C GLN A 129 -11.83 -0.25 10.54
N ALA A 130 -12.19 0.41 11.65
CA ALA A 130 -11.25 0.73 12.72
C ALA A 130 -10.68 -0.55 13.36
N ASP A 131 -11.52 -1.55 13.63
CA ASP A 131 -11.11 -2.85 14.15
C ASP A 131 -10.14 -3.54 13.18
N ARG A 132 -10.40 -3.46 11.88
CA ARG A 132 -9.50 -4.01 10.85
C ARG A 132 -8.16 -3.30 10.82
N LEU A 133 -8.14 -1.96 10.91
CA LEU A 133 -6.90 -1.20 11.00
C LEU A 133 -6.08 -1.61 12.23
N ASP A 134 -6.74 -1.82 13.38
CA ASP A 134 -6.05 -2.14 14.63
C ASP A 134 -5.55 -3.59 14.70
N HIS A 135 -6.37 -4.54 14.23
CA HIS A 135 -6.15 -5.97 14.43
C HIS A 135 -5.57 -6.69 13.22
N GLU A 136 -5.65 -6.12 12.03
CA GLU A 136 -5.09 -6.72 10.81
C GLU A 136 -3.94 -5.87 10.24
N ILE A 137 -4.21 -4.61 9.91
CA ILE A 137 -3.27 -3.78 9.13
C ILE A 137 -2.08 -3.31 9.97
N ARG A 138 -2.33 -2.82 11.20
CA ARG A 138 -1.25 -2.37 12.10
C ARG A 138 -0.27 -3.51 12.45
N PRO A 139 -0.71 -4.74 12.78
CA PRO A 139 0.19 -5.88 12.95
C PRO A 139 0.99 -6.20 11.69
N ARG A 140 0.38 -6.19 10.49
CA ARG A 140 1.10 -6.41 9.23
C ARG A 140 2.17 -5.35 8.99
N LEU A 141 1.86 -4.07 9.18
CA LEU A 141 2.84 -2.99 9.09
C LEU A 141 3.99 -3.17 10.08
N THR A 142 3.68 -3.58 11.32
CA THR A 142 4.71 -3.84 12.34
C THR A 142 5.65 -4.96 11.90
N THR A 143 5.10 -6.05 11.38
CA THR A 143 5.88 -7.17 10.81
C THR A 143 6.71 -6.72 9.62
N ALA A 144 6.12 -5.98 8.68
CA ALA A 144 6.81 -5.46 7.50
C ALA A 144 8.00 -4.57 7.89
N ARG A 145 7.84 -3.71 8.90
CA ARG A 145 8.94 -2.86 9.42
C ARG A 145 10.03 -3.67 10.10
N ALA A 146 9.68 -4.70 10.88
CA ALA A 146 10.65 -5.57 11.52
C ALA A 146 11.47 -6.34 10.47
N ASP A 147 10.79 -6.91 9.47
CA ASP A 147 11.42 -7.60 8.34
C ASP A 147 12.35 -6.65 7.54
N TRP A 148 11.88 -5.45 7.24
CA TRP A 148 12.67 -4.45 6.52
C TRP A 148 13.94 -4.06 7.27
N ALA A 149 13.82 -3.80 8.58
CA ALA A 149 14.96 -3.43 9.42
C ALA A 149 16.00 -4.55 9.54
N GLN A 150 15.59 -5.82 9.50
CA GLN A 150 16.51 -6.96 9.51
C GLN A 150 17.38 -7.02 8.25
N HIS A 151 16.84 -6.61 7.11
CA HIS A 151 17.53 -6.64 5.81
C HIS A 151 18.21 -5.32 5.45
N HIS A 152 17.88 -4.24 6.16
CA HIS A 152 18.45 -2.89 5.96
C HIS A 152 18.81 -2.25 7.30
N PRO A 153 19.85 -2.77 8.01
CA PRO A 153 20.21 -2.28 9.35
C PRO A 153 20.70 -0.83 9.37
N ASP A 154 21.10 -0.29 8.21
CA ASP A 154 21.65 1.06 8.05
C ASP A 154 20.67 2.06 7.41
N ALA A 155 19.40 1.67 7.18
CA ALA A 155 18.39 2.48 6.49
C ALA A 155 17.58 3.42 7.40
#